data_AF-A0A0N8VZR7-F1
#
_entry.id   AF-A0A0N8VZR7-F1
#
_cell.length_a   1.000
_cell.length_b   1.000
_cell.length_c   1.000
_cell.angle_alpha   90.00
_cell.angle_beta   90.00
_cell.angle_gamma   90.00
#
_symmetry.space_group_name_H-M   'P 1'
#
loop_
_entity.id
_entity.type
_entity.pdbx_description
1 polymer ?
#
loop_
_entity_poly.entity_id
_entity_poly.type
_entity_poly.pdbx_seq_one_letter_code
_entity_poly.pdbx_strand_id
1 'polypeptide(L)' 'MTLRLTDEQDRALSLLARAQDCSKQEAATRAILAAATRLLDDAHVAHLARQSLREYLDAERRLHP' A
#
# COMPACT_ATOMS: atom_id res chain seq x y z
N MET A 1 -18.02 -4.28 15.26
CA MET A 1 -17.95 -5.36 14.25
C MET A 1 -16.95 -6.40 14.73
N THR A 2 -17.27 -7.70 14.70
CA THR A 2 -16.35 -8.77 15.14
C THR A 2 -15.83 -9.54 13.93
N LEU A 3 -14.52 -9.48 13.70
CA LEU A 3 -13.81 -10.28 12.69
C LEU A 3 -13.52 -11.67 13.25
N ARG A 4 -13.84 -12.73 12.51
CA ARG A 4 -13.40 -14.09 12.85
C ARG A 4 -12.01 -14.30 12.29
N LEU A 5 -11.03 -14.49 13.17
CA LEU A 5 -9.65 -14.72 12.80
C LEU A 5 -9.33 -16.22 12.84
N THR A 6 -8.49 -16.67 11.91
CA THR A 6 -7.80 -17.95 12.05
C THR A 6 -6.71 -17.85 13.12
N ASP A 7 -6.21 -18.99 13.62
CA ASP A 7 -5.13 -19.00 14.60
C ASP A 7 -3.87 -18.29 14.10
N GLU A 8 -3.57 -18.42 12.81
CA GLU A 8 -2.44 -17.73 12.17
C GLU A 8 -2.64 -16.20 12.15
N GLN A 9 -3.84 -15.75 11.80
CA GLN A 9 -4.18 -14.32 11.78
C GLN A 9 -4.12 -13.72 13.19
N ASP A 10 -4.59 -14.44 14.22
CA ASP A 10 -4.52 -13.96 15.60
C ASP A 10 -3.06 -13.87 16.09
N ARG A 11 -2.21 -14.84 15.74
CA ARG A 11 -0.77 -14.79 16.06
C ARG A 11 -0.09 -13.62 15.37
N ALA A 12 -0.33 -13.43 14.07
CA ALA A 12 0.20 -12.30 13.31
C ALA A 12 -0.24 -10.96 13.90
N LEU A 13 -1.53 -10.82 14.22
CA LEU A 13 -2.07 -9.60 14.82
C LEU A 13 -1.52 -9.34 16.24
N SER A 14 -1.30 -10.41 17.01
CA SER A 14 -0.66 -10.31 18.34
C SER A 14 0.77 -9.80 18.25
N LEU A 15 1.55 -10.29 17.28
CA LEU A 15 2.92 -9.84 17.05
C LEU A 15 2.94 -8.38 16.60
N LEU A 16 2.05 -8.00 15.68
CA LEU A 16 1.95 -6.64 15.19
C LEU A 16 1.60 -5.64 16.30
N ALA A 17 0.60 -5.97 17.11
CA ALA A 17 0.16 -5.15 18.23
C ALA A 17 1.29 -4.94 19.25
N ARG A 18 2.04 -5.99 19.58
CA ARG A 18 3.22 -5.90 20.46
C ARG A 18 4.33 -5.04 19.86
N ALA A 19 4.63 -5.21 18.58
CA ALA A 19 5.67 -4.43 17.91
C ALA A 19 5.34 -2.92 17.82
N GLN A 20 4.04 -2.58 17.82
CA GLN A 20 3.55 -1.21 17.77
C GLN A 20 3.17 -0.64 19.15
N ASP A 21 3.33 -1.42 20.21
CA ASP A 21 2.92 -1.10 21.58
C ASP A 21 1.45 -0.60 21.67
N CYS A 22 0.53 -1.34 21.06
CA CYS A 22 -0.88 -0.97 21.01
C CYS A 22 -1.82 -2.19 21.13
N SER A 23 -3.13 -1.95 21.14
CA SER A 23 -4.13 -3.03 21.19
C SER A 23 -4.25 -3.77 19.84
N LYS A 24 -4.72 -5.03 19.85
CA LYS A 24 -5.01 -5.79 18.61
C LYS A 24 -6.00 -5.06 17.70
N GLN A 25 -6.99 -4.40 18.27
CA GLN A 25 -8.03 -3.68 17.51
C GLN A 25 -7.43 -2.45 16.80
N GLU A 26 -6.59 -1.71 17.51
CA GLU A 26 -5.88 -0.58 16.94
C GLU A 26 -4.86 -1.01 15.90
N ALA A 27 -4.05 -2.04 16.17
CA ALA A 27 -3.10 -2.60 15.21
C ALA A 27 -3.80 -3.05 13.91
N ALA A 28 -4.97 -3.69 14.03
CA ALA A 28 -5.77 -4.09 12.86
C ALA A 28 -6.24 -2.85 12.06
N THR A 29 -6.73 -1.83 12.75
CA THR A 29 -7.19 -0.58 12.11
C THR A 29 -6.05 0.12 11.38
N ARG A 30 -4.89 0.25 12.04
CA ARG A 30 -3.66 0.81 11.45
C ARG A 30 -3.17 0.00 10.26
N ALA A 31 -3.20 -1.33 10.34
CA ALA A 31 -2.80 -2.21 9.25
C ALA A 31 -3.70 -2.06 8.02
N ILE A 32 -5.03 -1.97 8.23
CA ILE A 32 -6.01 -1.75 7.15
C ILE A 32 -5.75 -0.41 6.47
N LEU A 33 -5.60 0.67 7.25
CA LEU A 33 -5.31 2.01 6.70
C LEU A 33 -3.99 2.01 5.94
N ALA A 34 -2.93 1.45 6.52
CA ALA A 34 -1.61 1.40 5.88
C ALA A 34 -1.63 0.60 4.57
N ALA A 35 -2.38 -0.52 4.51
CA ALA A 35 -2.53 -1.30 3.29
C ALA A 35 -3.32 -0.54 2.22
N ALA A 36 -4.40 0.15 2.60
CA ALA A 36 -5.20 0.96 1.69
C ALA A 36 -4.38 2.14 1.12
N THR A 37 -3.64 2.86 1.96
CA THR A 37 -2.77 3.96 1.53
C THR A 37 -1.71 3.47 0.54
N ARG A 38 -0.98 2.39 0.87
CA ARG A 38 0.01 1.82 -0.06
C ARG A 38 -0.59 1.43 -1.40
N LEU A 39 -1.77 0.80 -1.40
CA LEU A 39 -2.45 0.42 -2.64
C LEU A 39 -2.76 1.63 -3.52
N LEU A 40 -3.24 2.73 -2.92
CA LEU A 40 -3.55 3.96 -3.65
C LEU A 40 -2.28 4.67 -4.14
N ASP A 41 -1.24 4.72 -3.32
CA ASP A 41 0.05 5.31 -3.68
C ASP A 41 0.69 4.56 -4.85
N ASP A 42 0.72 3.22 -4.80
CA ASP A 42 1.25 2.37 -5.88
C ASP A 42 0.48 2.60 -7.19
N ALA A 43 -0.85 2.69 -7.12
CA ALA A 43 -1.67 2.99 -8.29
C ALA A 43 -1.39 4.37 -8.87
N HIS A 44 -1.17 5.37 -8.00
CA HIS A 44 -0.84 6.73 -8.41
C HIS A 44 0.53 6.80 -9.09
N VAL A 45 1.56 6.19 -8.50
CA VAL A 45 2.92 6.12 -9.09
C VAL A 45 2.88 5.40 -10.44
N ALA A 46 2.17 4.26 -10.53
CA ALA A 46 2.04 3.52 -11.79
C ALA A 46 1.31 4.33 -12.87
N HIS A 47 0.31 5.14 -12.49
CA HIS A 47 -0.37 6.05 -13.41
C HIS A 47 0.56 7.15 -13.91
N LEU A 48 1.25 7.83 -12.99
CA LEU A 48 2.18 8.89 -13.32
C LEU A 48 3.31 8.40 -14.23
N ALA A 49 3.92 7.26 -13.90
CA ALA A 49 4.98 6.66 -14.71
C ALA A 49 4.53 6.39 -16.16
N ARG A 50 3.30 5.90 -16.35
CA ARG A 50 2.74 5.68 -17.70
C ARG A 50 2.53 6.98 -18.47
N GLN A 51 2.14 8.06 -17.80
CA GLN A 51 1.99 9.37 -18.44
C GLN A 51 3.35 9.96 -18.81
N SER A 52 4.27 10.04 -17.84
CA SER A 52 5.59 10.63 -18.04
C SER A 52 6.42 9.88 -19.08
N LEU A 53 6.31 8.54 -19.14
CA LEU A 53 6.99 7.76 -20.18
C LEU A 53 6.52 8.11 -21.59
N ARG A 54 5.20 8.33 -21.77
CA ARG A 54 4.66 8.75 -23.08
C ARG A 54 5.21 10.12 -23.47
N GLU A 55 5.16 11.09 -22.55
CA GLU A 55 5.67 12.44 -22.77
C GLU A 55 7.17 12.44 -23.10
N TYR A 56 7.94 11.61 -22.40
CA TYR A 56 9.36 11.42 -22.66
C TYR A 56 9.61 10.86 -24.06
N LEU A 57 8.93 9.77 -24.45
CA LEU A 57 9.09 9.18 -25.77
C LEU A 57 8.64 10.13 -26.90
N ASP A 58 7.63 10.96 -26.65
CA ASP A 58 7.20 12.00 -27.58
C ASP A 58 8.27 13.08 -27.74
N ALA A 59 8.94 13.47 -26.65
CA ALA A 59 10.05 14.41 -26.68
C ALA A 59 11.27 13.84 -27.40
N GLU A 60 11.68 12.61 -27.07
CA GLU A 60 12.78 11.89 -27.73
C GLU A 60 12.58 11.83 -29.24
N ARG A 61 11.38 11.44 -29.71
CA ARG A 61 11.07 11.41 -31.15
C ARG A 61 11.18 12.77 -31.85
N ARG A 62 10.97 13.88 -31.13
CA ARG A 62 11.13 15.23 -31.69
C ARG A 62 12.59 15.66 -31.77
N LEU A 63 13.40 15.24 -30.80
CA LEU A 63 14.80 15.66 -30.66
C LEU A 63 15.74 14.77 -31.49
N HIS A 64 15.38 13.50 -31.68
CA HIS A 64 16.16 12.49 -32.38
C HIS A 64 15.27 11.74 -33.40
N PRO A 65 15.07 12.30 -34.61
CA PRO A 65 14.18 11.74 -35.63
C PRO A 65 14.74 10.47 -36.32
#